data_AF-A0A7X8V690-F1
#
_entry.id   AF-A0A7X8V690-F1
#
_cell.length_a   1.000
_cell.length_b   1.000
_cell.length_c   1.000
_cell.angle_alpha   90.00
_cell.angle_beta   90.00
_cell.angle_gamma   90.00
#
_symmetry.space_group_name_H-M   'P 1'
#
loop_
_entity.id
_entity.type
_entity.pdbx_description
1 polymer ?
#
loop_
_entity_poly.entity_id
_entity_poly.type
_entity_poly.pdbx_seq_one_letter_code
_entity_poly.pdbx_strand_id
1 'polypeptide(L)'
;VLAILLLMILVAGFNMVSGLLIMLFRHTGTIGTLKALGMDNRRIAMVFLRVASGVVLKGMAIGGGAALLFALVQSATHFLRLNPENYFVSFVPVAVNLPQILLICAIAYGAIMLLLLLPSIFISRVDPSETVRVK
;
A
#
# COMPACT_ATOMS: atom_id res chain seq x y z
N VAL A 1 -21.17 7.50 1.46
CA VAL A 1 -20.08 6.71 2.10
C VAL A 1 -19.32 5.85 1.09
N LEU A 2 -19.98 4.96 0.32
CA LEU A 2 -19.32 4.10 -0.68
C LEU A 2 -18.47 4.86 -1.70
N ALA A 3 -18.93 6.01 -2.19
CA ALA A 3 -18.16 6.83 -3.13
C ALA A 3 -16.82 7.32 -2.55
N ILE A 4 -16.80 7.74 -1.28
CA ILE A 4 -15.58 8.21 -0.60
C ILE A 4 -14.61 7.05 -0.41
N LEU A 5 -15.10 5.89 0.03
CA LEU A 5 -14.27 4.70 0.20
C LEU A 5 -13.63 4.25 -1.13
N LEU A 6 -14.43 4.24 -2.21
CA LEU A 6 -13.94 3.89 -3.54
C LEU A 6 -12.87 4.86 -4.03
N LEU A 7 -13.08 6.17 -3.84
CA LEU A 7 -12.09 7.19 -4.15
C LEU A 7 -10.79 6.99 -3.37
N MET A 8 -10.88 6.74 -2.06
CA MET A 8 -9.70 6.52 -1.21
C MET A 8 -8.91 5.29 -1.64
N ILE A 9 -9.59 4.19 -1.99
CA ILE A 9 -8.95 2.97 -2.48
C ILE A 9 -8.24 3.24 -3.81
N LEU A 10 -8.87 3.96 -4.74
CA LEU A 10 -8.26 4.33 -6.02
C LEU A 10 -7.01 5.20 -5.82
N VAL A 11 -7.12 6.25 -5.01
CA VAL A 11 -6.00 7.16 -4.71
C VAL A 11 -4.84 6.39 -4.07
N ALA A 12 -5.13 5.51 -3.10
CA ALA A 12 -4.12 4.70 -2.44
C ALA A 12 -3.44 3.71 -3.42
N GLY A 13 -4.23 3.05 -4.27
CA GLY A 13 -3.72 2.13 -5.29
C GLY A 13 -2.81 2.82 -6.30
N PHE A 14 -3.23 3.97 -6.83
CA PHE A 14 -2.44 4.74 -7.78
C PHE A 14 -1.12 5.24 -7.17
N ASN A 15 -1.16 5.68 -5.90
CA ASN A 15 0.04 6.10 -5.18
C ASN A 15 1.01 4.94 -4.97
N MET A 16 0.49 3.74 -4.64
CA MET A 16 1.30 2.53 -4.54
C MET A 16 2.00 2.17 -5.86
N VAL A 17 1.28 2.19 -6.97
CA VAL A 17 1.86 1.93 -8.31
C VAL A 17 2.92 2.96 -8.65
N SER A 18 2.62 4.24 -8.44
CA SER A 18 3.56 5.35 -8.67
C SER A 18 4.84 5.18 -7.84
N GLY A 19 4.69 4.86 -6.55
CA GLY A 19 5.82 4.61 -5.65
C GLY A 19 6.69 3.44 -6.10
N LEU A 20 6.08 2.32 -6.50
CA LEU A 20 6.80 1.15 -7.03
C LEU A 20 7.55 1.50 -8.32
N LEU A 21 6.91 2.23 -9.24
CA LEU A 21 7.51 2.65 -10.50
C LEU A 21 8.71 3.61 -10.29
N ILE A 22 8.56 4.59 -9.40
CA ILE A 22 9.65 5.51 -9.01
C ILE A 22 10.82 4.73 -8.41
N MET A 23 10.53 3.79 -7.50
CA MET A 23 11.55 2.95 -6.90
C MET A 23 12.31 2.16 -7.96
N LEU A 24 11.60 1.64 -8.96
CA LEU A 24 12.20 0.90 -10.06
C LEU A 24 13.08 1.79 -10.92
N PHE A 25 12.61 2.97 -11.34
CA PHE A 25 13.40 3.90 -12.16
C PHE A 25 14.71 4.32 -11.47
N ARG A 26 14.67 4.52 -10.15
CA ARG A 26 15.86 4.85 -9.36
C ARG A 26 16.91 3.73 -9.32
N HIS A 27 16.51 2.48 -9.55
CA HIS A 27 17.38 1.30 -9.50
C HIS A 27 17.60 0.64 -10.87
N THR A 28 17.36 1.36 -11.97
CA THR A 28 17.56 0.88 -13.36
C THR A 28 18.98 0.38 -13.63
N GLY A 29 20.00 1.04 -13.11
CA GLY A 29 21.40 0.60 -13.23
C GLY A 29 21.65 -0.78 -12.61
N THR A 30 21.07 -1.04 -11.43
CA THR A 30 21.16 -2.35 -10.75
C THR A 30 20.38 -3.43 -11.49
N ILE A 31 19.26 -3.09 -12.14
CA ILE A 31 18.51 -4.03 -12.99
C ILE A 31 19.37 -4.48 -14.18
N GLY A 32 20.06 -3.53 -14.83
CA GLY A 32 20.96 -3.82 -15.95
C GLY A 32 22.11 -4.76 -15.57
N THR A 33 22.75 -4.55 -14.41
CA THR A 33 23.81 -5.43 -13.94
C THR A 33 23.29 -6.83 -13.57
N LEU A 34 22.14 -6.94 -12.91
CA LEU A 34 21.53 -8.23 -12.58
C LEU A 34 21.14 -9.02 -13.83
N LYS A 35 20.61 -8.36 -14.88
CA LYS A 35 20.34 -8.99 -16.18
C LYS A 35 21.65 -9.46 -16.85
N ALA A 36 22.71 -8.66 -16.82
CA ALA A 36 24.01 -9.02 -17.38
C ALA A 36 24.65 -10.24 -16.67
N LEU A 37 24.37 -10.41 -15.38
CA LEU A 37 24.76 -11.59 -14.58
C LEU A 37 23.84 -12.81 -14.81
N GLY A 38 22.87 -12.73 -15.73
CA GLY A 38 21.99 -13.85 -16.11
C GLY A 38 20.69 -13.96 -15.30
N MET A 39 20.29 -12.93 -14.54
CA MET A 39 19.02 -12.94 -13.83
C MET A 39 17.84 -12.73 -14.78
N ASP A 40 16.80 -13.56 -14.67
CA ASP A 40 15.58 -13.46 -15.44
C ASP A 40 14.66 -12.33 -14.95
N ASN A 41 13.86 -11.81 -15.88
CA ASN A 41 12.90 -10.73 -15.63
C ASN A 41 11.94 -11.03 -14.45
N ARG A 42 11.54 -12.30 -14.26
CA ARG A 42 10.63 -12.69 -13.15
C ARG A 42 11.32 -12.61 -11.80
N ARG A 43 12.59 -13.02 -11.69
CA ARG A 43 13.36 -12.87 -10.44
C ARG A 43 13.58 -11.41 -10.09
N ILE A 44 13.83 -10.56 -11.08
CA ILE A 44 13.93 -9.10 -10.88
C ILE A 44 12.61 -8.54 -10.33
N ALA A 45 11.48 -8.87 -10.97
CA ALA A 45 10.14 -8.47 -10.50
C ALA A 45 9.86 -8.94 -9.06
N MET A 46 10.27 -10.17 -8.70
CA MET A 46 10.13 -10.70 -7.33
C MET A 46 10.95 -9.92 -6.29
N VAL A 47 12.15 -9.44 -6.64
CA VAL A 47 12.96 -8.61 -5.73
C VAL A 47 12.22 -7.30 -5.40
N PHE A 48 11.68 -6.61 -6.41
CA PHE A 48 10.91 -5.38 -6.18
C PHE A 48 9.63 -5.63 -5.38
N LEU A 49 8.92 -6.73 -5.65
CA LEU A 49 7.74 -7.10 -4.85
C LEU A 49 8.10 -7.38 -3.39
N ARG A 50 9.25 -8.01 -3.11
CA ARG A 50 9.72 -8.19 -1.74
C ARG A 50 10.01 -6.84 -1.06
N VAL A 51 10.65 -5.91 -1.74
CA VAL A 51 10.88 -4.59 -1.13
C VAL A 51 9.57 -3.84 -0.91
N ALA A 52 8.67 -3.85 -1.89
CA ALA A 52 7.35 -3.25 -1.75
C ALA A 52 6.55 -3.88 -0.61
N SER A 53 6.62 -5.20 -0.43
CA SER A 53 6.00 -5.89 0.70
C SER A 53 6.51 -5.39 2.05
N GLY A 54 7.82 -5.12 2.16
CA GLY A 54 8.42 -4.55 3.36
C GLY A 54 7.92 -3.13 3.65
N VAL A 55 7.75 -2.31 2.62
CA VAL A 55 7.17 -0.96 2.73
C VAL A 55 5.71 -1.03 3.17
N VAL A 56 4.91 -1.90 2.55
CA VAL A 56 3.49 -2.10 2.88
C VAL A 56 3.34 -2.56 4.33
N LEU A 57 4.08 -3.59 4.76
CA LEU A 57 3.98 -4.11 6.14
C LEU A 57 4.35 -3.05 7.18
N LYS A 58 5.45 -2.30 6.95
CA LYS A 58 5.83 -1.19 7.85
C LYS A 58 4.78 -0.09 7.88
N GLY A 59 4.26 0.31 6.71
CA GLY A 59 3.21 1.31 6.61
C GLY A 59 1.92 0.87 7.31
N MET A 60 1.53 -0.39 7.15
CA MET A 60 0.37 -0.98 7.83
C MET A 60 0.56 -1.07 9.34
N ALA A 61 1.76 -1.41 9.83
CA ALA A 61 2.04 -1.45 11.26
C ALA A 61 1.95 -0.06 11.88
N ILE A 62 2.56 0.95 11.25
CA ILE A 62 2.54 2.34 11.73
C ILE A 62 1.12 2.91 11.66
N GLY A 63 0.45 2.77 10.50
CA GLY A 63 -0.90 3.28 10.28
C GLY A 63 -1.95 2.57 11.14
N GLY A 64 -1.85 1.24 11.27
CA GLY A 64 -2.70 0.45 12.14
C GLY A 64 -2.51 0.79 13.62
N GLY A 65 -1.26 0.99 14.05
CA GLY A 65 -0.96 1.47 15.40
C GLY A 65 -1.53 2.87 15.66
N ALA A 66 -1.38 3.80 14.72
CA ALA A 66 -1.94 5.14 14.82
C ALA A 66 -3.48 5.12 14.85
N ALA A 67 -4.12 4.28 14.02
CA ALA A 67 -5.57 4.11 14.01
C ALA A 67 -6.10 3.53 15.32
N LEU A 68 -5.42 2.52 15.88
CA LEU A 68 -5.75 1.95 17.19
C LEU A 68 -5.58 2.96 18.32
N LEU A 69 -4.48 3.71 18.33
CA LEU A 69 -4.25 4.77 19.30
C LEU A 69 -5.37 5.82 19.24
N PHE A 70 -5.73 6.26 18.02
CA PHE A 70 -6.82 7.21 17.82
C PHE A 70 -8.17 6.66 18.29
N ALA A 71 -8.46 5.38 17.99
CA ALA A 71 -9.67 4.71 18.43
C ALA A 71 -9.77 4.63 19.97
N LEU A 72 -8.66 4.31 20.66
CA LEU A 72 -8.61 4.27 22.13
C LEU A 72 -8.78 5.64 22.76
N VAL A 73 -8.11 6.67 22.22
CA VAL A 73 -8.24 8.06 22.70
C VAL A 73 -9.68 8.55 22.52
N GLN A 74 -10.29 8.29 21.36
CA GLN A 74 -11.68 8.64 21.08
C GLN A 74 -12.65 7.90 22.02
N SER A 75 -12.39 6.63 22.34
CA SER A 75 -13.20 5.86 23.29
C SER A 75 -13.12 6.40 24.73
N ALA A 76 -11.97 6.95 25.14
CA ALA A 76 -11.79 7.48 26.49
C ALA A 76 -12.35 8.92 26.62
N THR A 77 -12.11 9.76 25.62
CA THR A 77 -12.41 11.20 25.69
C THR A 77 -13.72 11.61 25.02
N HIS A 78 -14.30 10.74 24.18
CA HIS A 78 -15.50 11.03 23.39
C HIS A 78 -15.41 12.41 22.68
N PHE A 79 -14.21 12.74 22.19
CA PHE A 79 -13.87 14.07 21.68
C PHE A 79 -14.71 14.44 20.44
N LEU A 80 -14.91 13.49 19.52
CA LEU A 80 -15.88 13.61 18.44
C LEU A 80 -17.29 13.30 18.93
N ARG A 81 -18.06 14.35 19.23
CA ARG A 81 -19.50 14.29 19.48
C ARG A 81 -20.24 14.49 18.16
N LEU A 82 -21.21 13.64 17.88
CA LEU A 82 -22.06 13.79 16.70
C LEU A 82 -23.31 14.57 17.08
N ASN A 83 -23.80 15.42 16.16
CA ASN A 83 -25.07 16.10 16.37
C ASN A 83 -26.20 15.04 16.33
N PRO A 84 -26.88 14.77 17.46
CA PRO A 84 -27.84 13.67 17.56
C PRO A 84 -29.03 13.81 16.61
N GLU A 85 -29.33 15.02 16.13
CA GLU A 85 -30.39 15.27 15.14
C GLU A 85 -30.14 14.59 13.78
N ASN A 86 -28.87 14.40 13.39
CA ASN A 86 -28.52 13.79 12.10
C ASN A 86 -28.01 12.35 12.20
N TYR A 87 -27.59 11.89 13.39
CA TYR A 87 -26.85 10.64 13.52
C TYR A 87 -27.37 9.65 14.57
N PHE A 88 -28.46 9.94 15.29
CA PHE A 88 -29.09 9.05 16.29
C PHE A 88 -28.19 8.53 17.43
N VAL A 89 -26.91 8.90 17.46
CA VAL A 89 -25.91 8.54 18.49
C VAL A 89 -25.12 9.77 18.90
N SER A 90 -24.92 9.93 20.21
CA SER A 90 -24.25 11.11 20.81
C SER A 90 -22.72 11.11 20.59
N PHE A 91 -22.16 9.95 20.28
CA PHE A 91 -20.73 9.72 20.06
C PHE A 91 -20.51 8.56 19.09
N VAL A 92 -19.32 8.48 18.48
CA VAL A 92 -18.94 7.32 17.65
C VAL A 92 -18.61 6.13 18.56
N PRO A 93 -19.41 5.06 18.58
CA PRO A 93 -19.08 3.86 19.35
C PRO A 93 -17.87 3.17 18.71
N VAL A 94 -16.81 2.97 19.49
CA VAL A 94 -15.59 2.29 19.05
C VAL A 94 -15.63 0.85 19.58
N ALA A 95 -15.75 -0.11 18.67
CA ALA A 95 -15.62 -1.54 18.99
C ALA A 95 -14.33 -2.09 18.39
N VAL A 96 -13.32 -2.32 19.22
CA VAL A 96 -12.03 -2.88 18.77
C VAL A 96 -12.13 -4.41 18.79
N ASN A 97 -12.29 -5.00 17.61
CA ASN A 97 -12.25 -6.46 17.44
C ASN A 97 -10.94 -6.86 16.75
N LEU A 98 -9.98 -7.34 17.56
CA LEU A 98 -8.64 -7.68 17.08
C LEU A 98 -8.63 -8.74 15.94
N PRO A 99 -9.44 -9.82 16.01
CA PRO A 99 -9.56 -10.76 14.89
C PRO A 99 -10.01 -10.12 13.58
N GLN A 100 -11.02 -9.24 13.62
CA GLN A 100 -11.52 -8.55 12.43
C GLN A 100 -10.48 -7.59 11.85
N ILE A 101 -9.73 -6.90 12.72
CA ILE A 101 -8.64 -6.00 12.31
C ILE A 101 -7.52 -6.79 11.62
N LEU A 102 -7.11 -7.92 12.19
CA LEU A 102 -6.09 -8.77 11.56
C LEU A 102 -6.56 -9.33 10.22
N LEU A 103 -7.82 -9.77 10.13
CA LEU A 103 -8.40 -10.27 8.90
C LEU A 103 -8.43 -9.20 7.81
N ILE A 104 -8.87 -7.99 8.14
CA ILE A 104 -8.93 -6.90 7.14
C ILE A 104 -7.54 -6.44 6.72
N CYS A 105 -6.56 -6.45 7.63
CA CYS A 105 -5.17 -6.20 7.31
C CYS A 105 -4.63 -7.27 6.34
N ALA A 106 -4.90 -8.56 6.59
CA ALA A 106 -4.47 -9.64 5.71
C ALA A 106 -5.08 -9.51 4.30
N ILE A 107 -6.38 -9.21 4.21
CA ILE A 107 -7.08 -8.97 2.94
C ILE A 107 -6.47 -7.76 2.21
N ALA A 108 -6.27 -6.64 2.91
CA ALA A 108 -5.71 -5.42 2.34
C ALA A 108 -4.28 -5.65 1.82
N TYR A 109 -3.44 -6.34 2.59
CA TYR A 109 -2.09 -6.71 2.18
C TYR A 109 -2.10 -7.55 0.90
N GLY A 110 -2.96 -8.59 0.85
CA GLY A 110 -3.13 -9.42 -0.35
C GLY A 110 -3.60 -8.62 -1.56
N ALA A 111 -4.57 -7.72 -1.38
CA ALA A 111 -5.07 -6.86 -2.45
C ALA A 111 -3.99 -5.91 -2.99
N ILE A 112 -3.19 -5.29 -2.12
CA ILE A 112 -2.08 -4.41 -2.53
C ILE A 112 -1.01 -5.22 -3.27
N MET A 113 -0.64 -6.41 -2.78
CA MET A 113 0.34 -7.26 -3.45
C MET A 113 -0.14 -7.69 -4.84
N LEU A 114 -1.42 -8.06 -4.99
CA LEU A 114 -2.02 -8.37 -6.29
C LEU A 114 -1.99 -7.17 -7.25
N LEU A 115 -2.31 -5.98 -6.74
CA LEU A 115 -2.29 -4.75 -7.52
C LEU A 115 -0.88 -4.40 -8.00
N LEU A 116 0.13 -4.60 -7.15
CA LEU A 116 1.54 -4.33 -7.46
C LEU A 116 2.20 -5.39 -8.34
N LEU A 117 1.65 -6.61 -8.38
CA LEU A 117 2.13 -7.69 -9.24
C LEU A 117 2.06 -7.28 -10.73
N LEU A 118 0.98 -6.59 -11.10
CA LEU A 118 0.70 -6.16 -12.47
C LEU A 118 1.81 -5.24 -13.01
N PRO A 119 2.11 -4.06 -12.43
CA PRO A 119 3.19 -3.21 -12.91
C PRO A 119 4.56 -3.90 -12.81
N SER A 120 4.82 -4.67 -11.75
CA SER A 120 6.11 -5.35 -11.56
C SER A 120 6.46 -6.30 -12.73
N ILE A 121 5.48 -7.07 -13.21
CA ILE A 121 5.68 -7.98 -14.36
C ILE A 121 5.82 -7.20 -15.66
N PHE A 122 4.98 -6.18 -15.91
CA PHE A 122 5.04 -5.38 -17.14
C PHE A 122 6.38 -4.66 -17.28
N ILE A 123 6.90 -4.08 -16.19
CA ILE A 123 8.12 -3.27 -16.23
C ILE A 123 9.39 -4.14 -16.34
N SER A 124 9.37 -5.38 -15.85
CA SER A 124 10.51 -6.31 -16.01
C SER A 124 10.85 -6.64 -17.48
N ARG A 125 9.89 -6.41 -18.40
CA ARG A 125 10.07 -6.53 -19.86
C ARG A 125 10.60 -5.26 -20.54
N VAL A 126 10.63 -4.13 -19.85
CA VAL A 126 11.18 -2.89 -20.39
C VAL A 126 12.71 -3.02 -20.36
N ASP A 127 13.34 -2.98 -21.54
CA ASP A 127 14.78 -3.11 -21.65
C ASP A 127 15.48 -1.83 -21.17
N PRO A 128 16.35 -1.91 -20.14
CA PRO A 128 17.04 -0.74 -19.59
C PRO A 128 17.99 -0.07 -20.60
N SER A 129 18.35 -0.76 -21.70
CA SER A 129 19.20 -0.24 -22.78
C SER A 129 18.52 0.80 -23.67
N GLU A 130 17.20 0.81 -23.77
CA GLU A 130 16.46 1.80 -24.59
C GLU A 130 16.44 3.18 -23.91
N THR A 131 16.52 3.23 -22.57
CA THR A 131 16.48 4.50 -21.81
C THR A 131 17.83 5.17 -21.63
N VAL A 132 18.94 4.44 -21.77
CA VAL A 132 20.31 5.01 -21.66
C VAL A 132 20.74 5.71 -22.95
N ARG A 133 20.05 5.46 -24.07
CA ARG A 133 20.38 6.07 -25.38
C ARG A 133 19.84 7.49 -25.58
N VAL A 134 19.11 8.05 -24.61
CA VAL A 134 18.62 9.45 -24.64
C VAL A 134 19.54 10.37 -23.80
N LYS A 135 20.84 10.08 -23.77
CA LYS A 135 21.87 11.01 -23.33
C LYS A 135 22.92 11.18 -24.40
#